data_AF-A0A4S8L6B9-F1
#
_entry.id   AF-A0A4S8L6B9-F1
#
_cell.length_a   1.000
_cell.length_b   1.000
_cell.length_c   1.000
_cell.angle_alpha   90.00
_cell.angle_beta   90.00
_cell.angle_gamma   90.00
#
_symmetry.space_group_name_H-M   'P 1'
#
loop_
_entity.id
_entity.type
_entity.pdbx_description
1 polymer ?
#
loop_
_entity_poly.entity_id
_entity_poly.type
_entity_poly.pdbx_seq_one_letter_code
_entity_poly.pdbx_strand_id
1 'polypeptide(L)'
;MIRQMMEKNKDKPTRAERRADKRLEKEYSPRKLPKNWPSPDHHKCDQSSCEYPNLPTSVPGKYHCLGCRRGTYVVTVPQAAKIHDEAQRAFRWHEERRKERTWRQKKEERIDEERAIGKYLKEEEEMRKEALKLKVQGEKERRLAEAQAAELRAEEEKRLAQLKGTASWAQEAEEKWWNHRQHKRDDLVKIRTVIANEPRMAKVEHRAAVKSTVVQVETPDTGSVSSISLYSQPSYVSRSRTKPLPPSPVPPIPSLSQARRRPLTPDSSHTVSSQESYSRPRFNDLLSHMPPSPEPLNVKRRDTTTTTVSQISAANYYASQAGAQFPPFPRASVRGKGQGTKYYF
;
A
#
# COMPACT_ATOMS: atom_id res chain seq x y z
N MET A 1 -37.67 -45.83 27.15
CA MET A 1 -37.52 -45.40 28.56
C MET A 1 -37.05 -46.50 29.51
N ILE A 2 -37.61 -47.72 29.49
CA ILE A 2 -37.25 -48.80 30.45
C ILE A 2 -35.74 -49.19 30.39
N ARG A 3 -35.12 -49.21 29.19
CA ARG A 3 -33.68 -49.50 29.03
C ARG A 3 -32.77 -48.45 29.70
N GLN A 4 -33.16 -47.17 29.67
CA GLN A 4 -32.44 -46.08 30.36
C GLN A 4 -32.55 -46.15 31.89
N MET A 5 -33.62 -46.75 32.44
CA MET A 5 -33.76 -46.95 33.89
C MET A 5 -32.96 -48.15 34.40
N MET A 6 -32.76 -49.18 33.57
CA MET A 6 -31.93 -50.34 33.90
C MET A 6 -30.43 -50.01 33.88
N GLU A 7 -29.98 -49.13 32.97
CA GLU A 7 -28.57 -48.70 32.91
C GLU A 7 -28.15 -47.89 34.16
N LYS A 8 -29.04 -47.04 34.69
CA LYS A 8 -28.75 -46.17 35.86
C LYS A 8 -28.61 -46.92 37.20
N ASN A 9 -28.90 -48.23 37.26
CA ASN A 9 -28.79 -49.00 38.50
C ASN A 9 -27.53 -49.89 38.57
N LYS A 10 -26.75 -50.00 37.49
CA LYS A 10 -25.54 -50.85 37.48
C LYS A 10 -24.38 -50.26 38.30
N ASP A 11 -24.38 -48.96 38.55
CA ASP A 11 -23.29 -48.27 39.26
C ASP A 11 -23.55 -48.06 40.75
N LYS A 12 -24.61 -48.68 41.31
CA LYS A 12 -24.88 -48.56 42.75
C LYS A 12 -23.92 -49.46 43.53
N PRO A 13 -23.04 -48.89 44.38
CA PRO A 13 -22.10 -49.70 45.16
C PRO A 13 -22.88 -50.68 46.03
N THR A 14 -22.42 -51.92 46.03
CA THR A 14 -22.96 -53.02 46.80
C THR A 14 -22.90 -52.69 48.29
N ARG A 15 -23.75 -53.35 49.10
CA ARG A 15 -23.76 -53.16 50.55
C ARG A 15 -22.41 -53.49 51.20
N ALA A 16 -21.63 -54.39 50.58
CA ALA A 16 -20.29 -54.74 51.01
C ALA A 16 -19.28 -53.61 50.74
N GLU A 17 -19.30 -53.03 49.53
CA GLU A 17 -18.46 -51.88 49.18
C GLU A 17 -18.76 -50.66 50.06
N ARG A 18 -20.04 -50.35 50.30
CA ARG A 18 -20.41 -49.25 51.22
C ARG A 18 -19.93 -49.49 52.65
N ARG A 19 -19.82 -50.75 53.09
CA ARG A 19 -19.30 -51.09 54.43
C ARG A 19 -17.77 -51.02 54.48
N ALA A 20 -17.08 -51.33 53.39
CA ALA A 20 -15.63 -51.18 53.26
C ALA A 20 -15.24 -49.69 53.24
N ASP A 21 -15.94 -48.87 52.44
CA ASP A 21 -15.74 -47.42 52.41
C ASP A 21 -15.99 -46.79 53.79
N LYS A 22 -17.05 -47.19 54.48
CA LYS A 22 -17.37 -46.67 55.81
C LYS A 22 -16.38 -47.12 56.89
N ARG A 23 -15.70 -48.26 56.71
CA ARG A 23 -14.58 -48.68 57.58
C ARG A 23 -13.34 -47.83 57.31
N LEU A 24 -12.99 -47.61 56.04
CA LEU A 24 -11.89 -46.74 55.66
C LEU A 24 -12.11 -45.30 56.16
N GLU A 25 -13.33 -44.77 56.03
CA GLU A 25 -13.68 -43.42 56.50
C GLU A 25 -13.64 -43.29 58.03
N LYS A 26 -13.97 -44.35 58.76
CA LYS A 26 -13.90 -44.38 60.24
C LYS A 26 -12.46 -44.54 60.76
N GLU A 27 -11.63 -45.29 60.04
CA GLU A 27 -10.19 -45.45 60.34
C GLU A 27 -9.40 -44.18 59.97
N TYR A 28 -9.91 -43.44 58.98
CA TYR A 28 -9.49 -42.09 58.62
C TYR A 28 -10.40 -41.03 59.28
N SER A 29 -10.74 -41.21 60.56
CA SER A 29 -11.30 -40.12 61.37
C SER A 29 -10.39 -38.89 61.17
N PRO A 30 -10.93 -37.72 60.77
CA PRO A 30 -10.12 -36.57 60.40
C PRO A 30 -9.31 -36.16 61.63
N ARG A 31 -8.07 -36.66 61.70
CA ARG A 31 -7.08 -36.17 62.64
C ARG A 31 -7.06 -34.68 62.41
N LYS A 32 -7.47 -33.90 63.41
CA LYS A 32 -7.58 -32.44 63.32
C LYS A 32 -6.33 -31.93 62.61
N LEU A 33 -6.49 -31.51 61.36
CA LEU A 33 -5.37 -30.98 60.59
C LEU A 33 -4.92 -29.70 61.31
N PRO A 34 -3.62 -29.41 61.34
CA PRO A 34 -3.12 -28.14 61.83
C PRO A 34 -3.87 -26.96 61.18
N LYS A 35 -4.10 -25.87 61.92
CA LYS A 35 -4.84 -24.71 61.41
C LYS A 35 -4.17 -24.06 60.19
N ASN A 36 -2.86 -24.25 60.05
CA ASN A 36 -2.00 -23.80 58.95
C ASN A 36 -1.84 -24.84 57.82
N TRP A 37 -2.69 -25.87 57.74
CA TRP A 37 -2.63 -26.84 56.65
C TRP A 37 -2.99 -26.17 55.31
N PRO A 38 -2.15 -26.30 54.25
CA PRO A 38 -2.25 -25.46 53.06
C PRO A 38 -3.52 -25.69 52.22
N SER A 39 -3.99 -26.94 52.15
CA SER A 39 -5.26 -27.29 51.51
C SER A 39 -5.74 -28.64 52.04
N PRO A 40 -7.06 -28.89 52.11
CA PRO A 40 -7.62 -30.18 52.51
C PRO A 40 -7.17 -31.36 51.63
N ASP A 41 -6.65 -31.08 50.43
CA ASP A 41 -6.18 -32.09 49.48
C ASP A 41 -4.75 -32.59 49.75
N HIS A 42 -4.01 -31.95 50.66
CA HIS A 42 -2.69 -32.42 51.07
C HIS A 42 -2.80 -33.58 52.05
N HIS A 43 -2.02 -34.63 51.81
CA HIS A 43 -2.10 -35.86 52.59
C HIS A 43 -1.25 -35.80 53.86
N LYS A 44 -1.84 -36.16 55.01
CA LYS A 44 -1.12 -36.26 56.29
C LYS A 44 -0.35 -37.57 56.37
N CYS A 45 0.89 -37.50 56.86
CA CYS A 45 1.68 -38.67 57.21
C CYS A 45 1.01 -39.50 58.35
N ASP A 46 1.21 -40.80 58.32
CA ASP A 46 0.86 -41.73 59.40
C ASP A 46 1.55 -41.43 60.75
N GLN A 47 2.76 -40.86 60.72
CA GLN A 47 3.47 -40.36 61.89
C GLN A 47 2.72 -39.18 62.51
N SER A 48 2.30 -39.34 63.77
CA SER A 48 1.47 -38.36 64.47
C SER A 48 2.14 -36.98 64.58
N SER A 49 3.44 -36.96 64.86
CA SER A 49 4.28 -35.77 65.01
C SER A 49 4.71 -35.11 63.69
N CYS A 50 4.46 -35.75 62.54
CA CYS A 50 4.80 -35.16 61.25
C CYS A 50 3.70 -34.18 60.79
N GLU A 51 4.05 -32.89 60.74
CA GLU A 51 3.19 -31.80 60.26
C GLU A 51 3.45 -31.42 58.80
N TYR A 52 4.31 -32.17 58.09
CA TYR A 52 4.61 -31.89 56.70
C TYR A 52 3.41 -32.20 55.78
N PRO A 53 2.94 -31.23 54.96
CA PRO A 53 1.84 -31.44 54.03
C PRO A 53 2.34 -32.09 52.74
N ASN A 54 2.08 -33.39 52.56
CA ASN A 54 2.47 -34.07 51.32
C ASN A 54 1.58 -33.62 50.16
N LEU A 55 2.19 -33.47 48.98
CA LEU A 55 1.51 -32.97 47.78
C LEU A 55 0.35 -33.90 47.36
N PRO A 56 -0.75 -33.33 46.84
CA PRO A 56 -1.84 -34.12 46.28
C PRO A 56 -1.34 -35.04 45.15
N THR A 57 -1.79 -36.29 45.14
CA THR A 57 -1.37 -37.28 44.13
C THR A 57 -2.60 -37.80 43.37
N SER A 58 -2.52 -37.87 42.04
CA SER A 58 -3.62 -38.32 41.17
C SER A 58 -3.70 -39.83 41.00
N VAL A 59 -2.78 -40.58 41.63
CA VAL A 59 -2.71 -42.03 41.58
C VAL A 59 -2.97 -42.57 42.99
N PRO A 60 -3.87 -43.55 43.16
CA PRO A 60 -4.11 -44.15 44.45
C PRO A 60 -2.93 -45.05 44.83
N GLY A 61 -2.56 -45.08 46.12
CA GLY A 61 -1.43 -45.87 46.58
C GLY A 61 -0.90 -45.46 47.95
N LYS A 62 0.18 -46.13 48.36
CA LYS A 62 0.93 -45.82 49.58
C LYS A 62 2.26 -45.17 49.20
N TYR A 63 2.52 -43.98 49.74
CA TYR A 63 3.66 -43.15 49.38
C TYR A 63 4.49 -42.81 50.61
N HIS A 64 5.79 -42.59 50.43
CA HIS A 64 6.67 -42.13 51.51
C HIS A 64 6.48 -40.64 51.76
N CYS A 65 6.41 -40.25 53.04
CA CYS A 65 6.31 -38.84 53.39
C CYS A 65 7.64 -38.11 53.14
N LEU A 66 7.58 -37.01 52.38
CA LEU A 66 8.78 -36.24 52.03
C LEU A 66 9.38 -35.48 53.22
N GLY A 67 8.56 -35.13 54.22
CA GLY A 67 9.00 -34.40 55.41
C GLY A 67 9.81 -35.25 56.39
N CYS A 68 9.23 -36.32 56.92
CA CYS A 68 9.89 -37.13 57.94
C CYS A 68 10.68 -38.33 57.39
N ARG A 69 10.48 -38.72 56.12
CA ARG A 69 11.08 -39.87 55.41
C ARG A 69 10.90 -41.26 56.04
N ARG A 70 10.46 -41.34 57.29
CA ARG A 70 10.20 -42.58 58.04
C ARG A 70 8.74 -43.03 57.97
N GLY A 71 7.83 -42.07 57.74
CA GLY A 71 6.41 -42.33 57.64
C GLY A 71 5.91 -42.47 56.22
N THR A 72 4.67 -42.93 56.10
CA THR A 72 3.95 -43.09 54.84
C THR A 72 2.59 -42.39 54.89
N TYR A 73 2.02 -42.12 53.71
CA TYR A 73 0.64 -41.66 53.58
C TYR A 73 -0.07 -42.50 52.52
N VAL A 74 -1.39 -42.63 52.66
CA VAL A 74 -2.23 -43.39 51.74
C VAL A 74 -3.13 -42.42 50.99
N VAL A 75 -3.11 -42.53 49.67
CA VAL A 75 -4.01 -41.81 48.76
C VAL A 75 -5.10 -42.78 48.34
N THR A 76 -6.34 -42.48 48.72
CA THR A 76 -7.48 -43.32 48.38
C THR A 76 -7.92 -43.10 46.93
N VAL A 77 -8.62 -44.07 46.35
CA VAL A 77 -9.16 -43.96 44.98
C VAL A 77 -10.03 -42.70 44.79
N PRO A 78 -10.95 -42.34 45.71
CA PRO A 78 -11.75 -41.13 45.58
C PRO A 78 -10.91 -39.84 45.63
N GLN A 79 -9.87 -39.79 46.46
CA GLN A 79 -8.96 -38.64 46.54
C GLN A 79 -8.17 -38.48 45.23
N ALA A 80 -7.56 -39.56 44.76
CA ALA A 80 -6.81 -39.58 43.50
C ALA A 80 -7.69 -39.13 42.31
N ALA A 81 -8.93 -39.64 42.23
CA ALA A 81 -9.89 -39.25 41.20
C ALA A 81 -10.23 -37.75 41.26
N LYS A 82 -10.47 -37.20 42.45
CA LYS A 82 -10.75 -35.76 42.62
C LYS A 82 -9.59 -34.89 42.10
N ILE A 83 -8.35 -35.22 42.46
CA ILE A 83 -7.15 -34.49 41.99
C ILE A 83 -6.99 -34.62 40.48
N HIS A 84 -7.22 -35.82 39.94
CA HIS A 84 -7.19 -36.04 38.49
C HIS A 84 -8.21 -35.18 37.75
N ASP A 85 -9.45 -35.12 38.23
CA ASP A 85 -10.53 -34.33 37.63
C ASP A 85 -10.25 -32.82 37.71
N GLU A 86 -9.67 -32.34 38.80
CA GLU A 86 -9.21 -30.96 38.94
C GLU A 86 -8.09 -30.63 37.96
N ALA A 87 -7.09 -31.51 37.84
CA ALA A 87 -6.00 -31.36 36.88
C ALA A 87 -6.52 -31.36 35.43
N GLN A 88 -7.46 -32.24 35.08
CA GLN A 88 -8.09 -32.26 33.76
C GLN A 88 -8.92 -30.99 33.47
N ARG A 89 -9.64 -30.47 34.47
CA ARG A 89 -10.39 -29.21 34.34
C ARG A 89 -9.43 -28.04 34.13
N ALA A 90 -8.36 -27.96 34.91
CA ALA A 90 -7.33 -26.94 34.73
C ALA A 90 -6.67 -27.03 33.35
N PHE A 91 -6.34 -28.24 32.88
CA PHE A 91 -5.77 -28.46 31.55
C PHE A 91 -6.70 -27.96 30.44
N ARG A 92 -7.97 -28.36 30.46
CA ARG A 92 -8.98 -27.92 29.49
C ARG A 92 -9.14 -26.40 29.49
N TRP A 93 -9.22 -25.79 30.68
CA TRP A 93 -9.29 -24.34 30.81
C TRP A 93 -8.07 -23.62 30.20
N HIS A 94 -6.86 -24.14 30.44
CA HIS A 94 -5.64 -23.60 29.84
C HIS A 94 -5.60 -23.76 28.32
N GLU A 95 -6.07 -24.89 27.81
CA GLU A 95 -6.15 -25.15 26.37
C GLU A 95 -7.16 -24.21 25.69
N GLU A 96 -8.34 -24.03 26.26
CA GLU A 96 -9.35 -23.07 25.81
C GLU A 96 -8.80 -21.64 25.81
N ARG A 97 -8.13 -21.22 26.89
CA ARG A 97 -7.44 -19.92 26.97
C ARG A 97 -6.34 -19.76 25.92
N ARG A 98 -5.66 -20.85 25.55
CA ARG A 98 -4.65 -20.81 24.48
C ARG A 98 -5.32 -20.63 23.12
N LYS A 99 -6.37 -21.39 22.83
CA LYS A 99 -7.17 -21.25 21.60
C LYS A 99 -7.77 -19.85 21.47
N GLU A 100 -8.35 -19.33 22.55
CA GLU A 100 -8.91 -17.98 22.58
C GLU A 100 -7.85 -16.91 22.27
N ARG A 101 -6.66 -16.99 22.87
CA ARG A 101 -5.55 -16.06 22.57
C ARG A 101 -5.14 -16.12 21.10
N THR A 102 -4.99 -17.32 20.53
CA THR A 102 -4.64 -17.46 19.11
C THR A 102 -5.74 -16.94 18.19
N TRP A 103 -7.01 -17.12 18.55
CA TRP A 103 -8.14 -16.59 17.80
C TRP A 103 -8.20 -15.06 17.86
N ARG A 104 -7.96 -14.47 19.04
CA ARG A 104 -7.87 -13.01 19.21
C ARG A 104 -6.72 -12.42 18.39
N GLN A 105 -5.54 -13.04 18.43
CA GLN A 105 -4.39 -12.62 17.62
C GLN A 105 -4.70 -12.65 16.12
N LYS A 106 -5.24 -13.76 15.61
CA LYS A 106 -5.65 -13.86 14.20
C LYS A 106 -6.74 -12.85 13.82
N LYS A 107 -7.64 -12.52 14.76
CA LYS A 107 -8.67 -11.51 14.54
C LYS A 107 -8.06 -10.11 14.43
N GLU A 108 -7.13 -9.79 15.31
CA GLU A 108 -6.40 -8.51 15.30
C GLU A 108 -5.54 -8.38 14.04
N GLU A 109 -4.83 -9.43 13.64
CA GLU A 109 -4.05 -9.50 12.40
C GLU A 109 -4.90 -9.21 11.16
N ARG A 110 -6.11 -9.79 11.05
CA ARG A 110 -7.03 -9.47 9.95
C ARG A 110 -7.48 -8.01 9.94
N ILE A 111 -7.75 -7.44 11.12
CA ILE A 111 -8.15 -6.03 11.22
C ILE A 111 -6.99 -5.14 10.78
N ASP A 112 -5.76 -5.48 11.15
CA ASP A 112 -4.57 -4.74 10.72
C ASP A 112 -4.29 -4.89 9.22
N GLU A 113 -4.51 -6.07 8.66
CA GLU A 113 -4.45 -6.32 7.21
C GLU A 113 -5.49 -5.48 6.46
N GLU A 114 -6.75 -5.46 6.92
CA GLU A 114 -7.80 -4.62 6.36
C GLU A 114 -7.46 -3.12 6.42
N ARG A 115 -6.89 -2.65 7.54
CA ARG A 115 -6.41 -1.26 7.67
C ARG A 115 -5.26 -0.97 6.70
N ALA A 116 -4.32 -1.91 6.53
CA ALA A 116 -3.19 -1.75 5.62
C ALA A 116 -3.66 -1.69 4.15
N ILE A 117 -4.59 -2.56 3.76
CA ILE A 117 -5.22 -2.52 2.44
C ILE A 117 -5.96 -1.19 2.23
N GLY A 118 -6.73 -0.73 3.22
CA GLY A 118 -7.44 0.55 3.15
C GLY A 118 -6.49 1.74 2.97
N LYS A 119 -5.33 1.72 3.64
CA LYS A 119 -4.30 2.75 3.49
C LYS A 119 -3.71 2.75 2.08
N TYR A 120 -3.35 1.58 1.55
CA TYR A 120 -2.81 1.43 0.20
C TYR A 120 -3.78 1.92 -0.88
N LEU A 121 -5.06 1.56 -0.78
CA LEU A 121 -6.09 2.01 -1.74
C LEU A 121 -6.26 3.53 -1.75
N LYS A 122 -6.16 4.17 -0.58
CA LYS A 122 -6.22 5.63 -0.47
C LYS A 122 -5.01 6.30 -1.12
N GLU A 123 -3.81 5.78 -0.88
CA GLU A 123 -2.58 6.27 -1.52
C GLU A 123 -2.64 6.09 -3.04
N GLU A 124 -3.17 4.96 -3.53
CA GLU A 124 -3.37 4.73 -4.97
C GLU A 124 -4.38 5.72 -5.58
N GLU A 125 -5.48 6.02 -4.90
CA GLU A 125 -6.45 7.01 -5.35
C GLU A 125 -5.85 8.42 -5.42
N GLU A 126 -5.03 8.80 -4.45
CA GLU A 126 -4.30 10.07 -4.44
C GLU A 126 -3.33 10.16 -5.62
N MET A 127 -2.54 9.11 -5.87
CA MET A 127 -1.67 9.04 -7.06
C MET A 127 -2.46 9.16 -8.37
N ARG A 128 -3.63 8.51 -8.47
CA ARG A 128 -4.49 8.64 -9.66
C ARG A 128 -5.01 10.07 -9.84
N LYS A 129 -5.39 10.75 -8.75
CA LYS A 129 -5.81 12.16 -8.79
C LYS A 129 -4.67 13.08 -9.22
N GLU A 130 -3.46 12.87 -8.72
CA GLU A 130 -2.28 13.64 -9.12
C GLU A 130 -1.91 13.41 -10.59
N ALA A 131 -1.93 12.15 -11.05
CA ALA A 131 -1.71 11.82 -12.45
C ALA A 131 -2.75 12.49 -13.37
N LEU A 132 -4.01 12.56 -12.94
CA LEU A 132 -5.06 13.27 -13.69
C LEU A 132 -4.82 14.78 -13.72
N LYS A 133 -4.40 15.39 -12.61
CA LYS A 133 -4.04 16.81 -12.55
C LYS A 133 -2.90 17.14 -13.52
N LEU A 134 -1.85 16.33 -13.55
CA LEU A 134 -0.73 16.50 -14.48
C LEU A 134 -1.18 16.37 -15.95
N LYS A 135 -2.07 15.42 -16.27
CA LYS A 135 -2.62 15.29 -17.62
C LYS A 135 -3.42 16.53 -18.03
N VAL A 136 -4.28 17.03 -17.16
CA VAL A 136 -5.07 18.26 -17.42
C VAL A 136 -4.16 19.47 -17.60
N GLN A 137 -3.11 19.58 -16.78
CA GLN A 137 -2.12 20.66 -16.92
C GLN A 137 -1.37 20.57 -18.25
N GLY A 138 -0.88 19.39 -18.62
CA GLY A 138 -0.18 19.19 -19.90
C GLY A 138 -1.08 19.48 -21.11
N GLU A 139 -2.38 19.17 -21.04
CA GLU A 139 -3.34 19.53 -22.09
C GLU A 139 -3.53 21.05 -22.18
N LYS A 140 -3.62 21.74 -21.03
CA LYS A 140 -3.72 23.20 -20.99
C LYS A 140 -2.49 23.87 -21.61
N GLU A 141 -1.29 23.39 -21.27
CA GLU A 141 -0.03 23.87 -21.85
C GLU A 141 0.02 23.62 -23.36
N ARG A 142 -0.42 22.45 -23.82
CA ARG A 142 -0.53 22.14 -25.26
C ARG A 142 -1.48 23.10 -25.98
N ARG A 143 -2.67 23.38 -25.41
CA ARG A 143 -3.63 24.33 -25.98
C ARG A 143 -3.06 25.75 -26.04
N LEU A 144 -2.32 26.17 -25.02
CA LEU A 144 -1.65 27.47 -25.00
C LEU A 144 -0.57 27.56 -26.08
N ALA A 145 0.27 26.53 -26.23
CA ALA A 145 1.29 26.46 -27.26
C ALA A 145 0.69 26.46 -28.68
N GLU A 146 -0.41 25.75 -28.89
CA GLU A 146 -1.13 25.74 -30.16
C GLU A 146 -1.74 27.11 -30.50
N ALA A 147 -2.31 27.80 -29.51
CA ALA A 147 -2.82 29.16 -29.68
C ALA A 147 -1.70 30.15 -30.05
N GLN A 148 -0.55 30.09 -29.37
CA GLN A 148 0.63 30.90 -29.70
C GLN A 148 1.15 30.60 -31.11
N ALA A 149 1.20 29.32 -31.50
CA ALA A 149 1.60 28.94 -32.85
C ALA A 149 0.59 29.37 -33.93
N ALA A 150 -0.70 29.45 -33.61
CA ALA A 150 -1.72 29.99 -34.50
C ALA A 150 -1.58 31.51 -34.65
N GLU A 151 -1.28 32.22 -33.57
CA GLU A 151 -1.04 33.68 -33.59
C GLU A 151 0.17 34.03 -34.44
N LEU A 152 1.30 33.34 -34.27
CA LEU A 152 2.50 33.53 -35.10
C LEU A 152 2.23 33.26 -36.58
N ARG A 153 1.46 32.21 -36.91
CA ARG A 153 1.06 31.94 -38.31
C ARG A 153 0.18 33.05 -38.89
N ALA A 154 -0.75 33.58 -38.09
CA ALA A 154 -1.60 34.69 -38.53
C ALA A 154 -0.80 35.99 -38.73
N GLU A 155 0.22 36.24 -37.91
CA GLU A 155 1.13 37.37 -38.08
C GLU A 155 2.01 37.22 -39.34
N GLU A 156 2.56 36.02 -39.56
CA GLU A 156 3.32 35.71 -40.77
C GLU A 156 2.47 35.86 -42.04
N GLU A 157 1.22 35.39 -42.02
CA GLU A 157 0.28 35.56 -43.13
C GLU A 157 -0.02 37.04 -43.40
N LYS A 158 -0.24 37.85 -42.36
CA LYS A 158 -0.40 39.31 -42.49
C LYS A 158 0.84 39.95 -43.10
N ARG A 159 2.04 39.57 -42.66
CA ARG A 159 3.31 40.07 -43.20
C ARG A 159 3.48 39.70 -44.67
N LEU A 160 3.16 38.46 -45.05
CA LEU A 160 3.16 38.01 -46.44
C LEU A 160 2.15 38.77 -47.30
N ALA A 161 0.95 39.06 -46.77
CA ALA A 161 -0.05 39.86 -47.45
C ALA A 161 0.42 41.31 -47.68
N GLN A 162 1.06 41.93 -46.69
CA GLN A 162 1.69 43.25 -46.82
C GLN A 162 2.77 43.25 -47.92
N LEU A 163 3.66 42.26 -47.91
CA LEU A 163 4.70 42.12 -48.93
C LEU A 163 4.11 41.94 -50.34
N LYS A 164 3.08 41.10 -50.48
CA LYS A 164 2.35 40.95 -51.75
C LYS A 164 1.71 42.26 -52.23
N GLY A 165 1.13 43.03 -51.31
CA GLY A 165 0.60 44.37 -51.62
C GLY A 165 1.68 45.31 -52.16
N THR A 166 2.85 45.34 -51.53
CA THR A 166 3.99 46.16 -52.01
C THR A 166 4.57 45.66 -53.32
N ALA A 167 4.61 44.34 -53.54
CA ALA A 167 5.09 43.74 -54.79
C ALA A 167 4.15 44.07 -55.97
N SER A 168 2.83 44.04 -55.74
CA SER A 168 1.82 44.44 -56.74
C SER A 168 2.02 45.90 -57.17
N TRP A 169 2.26 46.80 -56.22
CA TRP A 169 2.54 48.21 -56.54
C TRP A 169 3.86 48.39 -57.30
N ALA A 170 4.90 47.64 -56.94
CA ALA A 170 6.18 47.66 -57.66
C ALA A 170 6.03 47.15 -59.11
N GLN A 171 5.26 46.09 -59.33
CA GLN A 171 4.95 45.58 -60.67
C GLN A 171 4.19 46.61 -61.52
N GLU A 172 3.18 47.28 -60.94
CA GLU A 172 2.44 48.34 -61.63
C GLU A 172 3.34 49.54 -61.99
N ALA A 173 4.25 49.91 -61.10
CA ALA A 173 5.23 50.97 -61.36
C ALA A 173 6.21 50.59 -62.47
N GLU A 174 6.68 49.34 -62.49
CA GLU A 174 7.57 48.81 -63.53
C GLU A 174 6.86 48.78 -64.89
N GLU A 175 5.60 48.35 -64.94
CA GLU A 175 4.78 48.35 -66.16
C GLU A 175 4.56 49.77 -66.70
N LYS A 176 4.21 50.73 -65.83
CA LYS A 176 4.08 52.15 -66.21
C LYS A 176 5.41 52.72 -66.75
N TRP A 177 6.52 52.39 -66.11
CA TRP A 177 7.85 52.80 -66.57
C TRP A 177 8.19 52.21 -67.94
N TRP A 178 7.90 50.92 -68.15
CA TRP A 178 8.09 50.25 -69.45
C TRP A 178 7.25 50.88 -70.55
N ASN A 179 5.97 51.15 -70.28
CA ASN A 179 5.07 51.82 -71.23
C ASN A 179 5.54 53.22 -71.57
N HIS A 180 5.96 54.01 -70.58
CA HIS A 180 6.53 55.34 -70.80
C HIS A 180 7.81 55.29 -71.67
N ARG A 181 8.69 54.32 -71.39
CA ARG A 181 9.92 54.11 -72.16
C ARG A 181 9.64 53.72 -73.61
N GLN A 182 8.67 52.83 -73.84
CA GLN A 182 8.24 52.46 -75.19
C GLN A 182 7.68 53.66 -75.95
N HIS A 183 6.81 54.46 -75.32
CA HIS A 183 6.28 55.67 -75.95
C HIS A 183 7.40 56.64 -76.36
N LYS A 184 8.40 56.87 -75.48
CA LYS A 184 9.57 57.70 -75.84
C LYS A 184 10.36 57.11 -77.00
N ARG A 185 10.52 55.80 -77.05
CA ARG A 185 11.20 55.12 -78.16
C ARG A 185 10.45 55.33 -79.47
N ASP A 186 9.13 55.20 -79.45
CA ASP A 186 8.28 55.42 -80.62
C ASP A 186 8.34 56.87 -81.10
N ASP A 187 8.35 57.84 -80.18
CA ASP A 187 8.51 59.25 -80.50
C ASP A 187 9.88 59.55 -81.13
N LEU A 188 10.96 58.96 -80.61
CA LEU A 188 12.29 59.07 -81.21
C LEU A 188 12.34 58.45 -82.62
N VAL A 189 11.65 57.33 -82.84
CA VAL A 189 11.51 56.73 -84.17
C VAL A 189 10.75 57.69 -85.10
N LYS A 190 9.62 58.28 -84.67
CA LYS A 190 8.87 59.28 -85.45
C LYS A 190 9.74 60.48 -85.83
N ILE A 191 10.48 61.05 -84.86
CA ILE A 191 11.39 62.17 -85.11
C ILE A 191 12.45 61.78 -86.15
N ARG A 192 13.05 60.59 -86.01
CA ARG A 192 14.05 60.09 -86.97
C ARG A 192 13.46 59.94 -88.38
N THR A 193 12.22 59.48 -88.50
CA THR A 193 11.54 59.35 -89.80
C THR A 193 11.24 60.71 -90.44
N VAL A 194 10.87 61.72 -89.64
CA VAL A 194 10.66 63.10 -90.13
C VAL A 194 11.99 63.67 -90.65
N ILE A 195 13.07 63.56 -89.87
CA ILE A 195 14.41 64.03 -90.29
C ILE A 195 14.88 63.32 -91.57
N ALA A 196 14.60 62.01 -91.71
CA ALA A 196 14.98 61.25 -92.91
C ALA A 196 14.19 61.68 -94.17
N ASN A 197 13.02 62.30 -94.00
CA ASN A 197 12.13 62.72 -95.09
C ASN A 197 12.18 64.24 -95.36
N GLU A 198 12.99 65.02 -94.63
CA GLU A 198 13.22 66.42 -94.98
C GLU A 198 14.08 66.54 -96.25
N PRO A 199 13.66 67.35 -97.24
CA PRO A 199 14.46 67.60 -98.43
C PRO A 199 15.76 68.31 -98.04
N ARG A 200 16.89 67.72 -98.43
CA ARG A 200 18.26 68.22 -98.19
C ARG A 200 18.41 69.66 -98.70
N MET A 201 18.19 70.64 -97.82
CA MET A 201 18.59 72.03 -98.03
C MET A 201 19.94 72.27 -97.34
N ALA A 202 20.93 72.56 -98.17
CA ALA A 202 22.22 73.24 -97.92
C ALA A 202 23.05 72.88 -96.67
N LYS A 203 24.24 72.32 -96.95
CA LYS A 203 25.40 72.27 -96.06
C LYS A 203 25.77 73.67 -95.53
N VAL A 204 25.83 73.83 -94.22
CA VAL A 204 26.62 74.88 -93.55
C VAL A 204 27.55 74.18 -92.57
N GLU A 205 28.85 74.27 -92.84
CA GLU A 205 29.93 73.76 -91.99
C GLU A 205 30.12 74.70 -90.80
N HIS A 206 29.80 74.23 -89.58
CA HIS A 206 30.29 74.84 -88.35
C HIS A 206 31.15 73.85 -87.57
N ARG A 207 32.47 74.04 -87.69
CA ARG A 207 33.47 73.56 -86.72
C ARG A 207 33.23 74.28 -85.39
N ALA A 208 32.87 73.55 -84.35
CA ALA A 208 32.93 74.03 -82.96
C ALA A 208 33.63 72.98 -82.09
N ALA A 209 34.67 73.44 -81.38
CA ALA A 209 35.58 72.66 -80.59
C ALA A 209 34.89 72.01 -79.38
N VAL A 210 35.06 70.70 -79.24
CA VAL A 210 34.68 69.94 -78.04
C VAL A 210 35.77 70.12 -76.99
N LYS A 211 35.50 70.94 -75.97
CA LYS A 211 36.25 70.91 -74.70
C LYS A 211 35.72 69.74 -73.87
N SER A 212 36.54 68.70 -73.70
CA SER A 212 36.27 67.61 -72.77
C SER A 212 36.53 68.08 -71.33
N THR A 213 35.47 68.36 -70.59
CA THR A 213 35.57 68.54 -69.14
C THR A 213 35.39 67.18 -68.49
N VAL A 214 36.51 66.58 -68.07
CA VAL A 214 36.55 65.38 -67.22
C VAL A 214 36.07 65.81 -65.83
N VAL A 215 34.87 65.40 -65.45
CA VAL A 215 34.39 65.51 -64.07
C VAL A 215 34.78 64.22 -63.36
N GLN A 216 35.77 64.31 -62.47
CA GLN A 216 36.04 63.31 -61.45
C GLN A 216 34.80 63.16 -60.57
N VAL A 217 34.22 61.97 -60.56
CA VAL A 217 33.25 61.56 -59.54
C VAL A 217 34.05 60.97 -58.40
N GLU A 218 34.19 61.74 -57.33
CA GLU A 218 34.70 61.27 -56.05
C GLU A 218 33.70 60.26 -55.47
N THR A 219 34.16 59.04 -55.26
CA THR A 219 33.47 58.04 -54.44
C THR A 219 33.55 58.46 -52.98
N PRO A 220 32.44 58.58 -52.23
CA PRO A 220 32.51 58.85 -50.81
C PRO A 220 33.08 57.64 -50.06
N ASP A 221 34.03 57.98 -49.20
CA ASP A 221 34.71 57.21 -48.18
C ASP A 221 33.98 55.96 -47.68
N THR A 222 34.71 54.85 -47.75
CA THR A 222 34.58 53.71 -46.85
C THR A 222 34.88 54.16 -45.41
N GLY A 223 33.86 54.72 -44.77
CA GLY A 223 33.79 54.98 -43.34
C GLY A 223 33.67 53.69 -42.55
N SER A 224 34.82 53.32 -41.96
CA SER A 224 35.04 52.49 -40.77
C SER A 224 33.91 52.49 -39.72
N VAL A 225 34.01 51.47 -38.85
CA VAL A 225 33.41 51.30 -37.51
C VAL A 225 32.08 50.53 -37.46
N SER A 226 32.16 49.23 -37.17
CA SER A 226 31.75 48.70 -35.86
C SER A 226 31.99 47.19 -35.78
N SER A 227 33.04 46.83 -35.08
CA SER A 227 33.19 45.53 -34.44
C SER A 227 32.05 45.31 -33.45
N ILE A 228 31.12 44.39 -33.76
CA ILE A 228 30.29 43.72 -32.76
C ILE A 228 30.60 42.23 -32.87
N SER A 229 31.57 41.82 -32.05
CA SER A 229 31.63 40.46 -31.54
C SER A 229 30.49 40.28 -30.54
N LEU A 230 29.93 39.07 -30.48
CA LEU A 230 28.95 38.48 -29.54
C LEU A 230 27.63 38.10 -30.24
N TYR A 231 27.51 36.84 -30.68
CA TYR A 231 26.74 35.82 -29.96
C TYR A 231 26.75 34.47 -30.69
N SER A 232 27.21 33.46 -29.93
CA SER A 232 26.94 32.02 -29.97
C SER A 232 26.45 31.35 -31.24
N GLN A 233 27.31 30.46 -31.75
CA GLN A 233 26.91 29.34 -32.59
C GLN A 233 25.84 28.48 -31.90
N PRO A 234 24.84 27.96 -32.63
CA PRO A 234 24.02 26.86 -32.15
C PRO A 234 24.88 25.59 -32.15
N SER A 235 25.29 25.16 -30.96
CA SER A 235 25.85 23.85 -30.73
C SER A 235 24.89 22.78 -31.27
N TYR A 236 25.34 22.05 -32.28
CA TYR A 236 24.80 20.78 -32.71
C TYR A 236 24.54 19.91 -31.48
N VAL A 237 23.27 19.63 -31.18
CA VAL A 237 22.91 18.62 -30.20
C VAL A 237 23.18 17.26 -30.84
N SER A 238 24.40 16.76 -30.66
CA SER A 238 24.70 15.35 -30.84
C SER A 238 23.75 14.55 -29.96
N ARG A 239 22.98 13.66 -30.58
CA ARG A 239 22.23 12.60 -29.90
C ARG A 239 23.21 11.76 -29.07
N SER A 240 23.33 12.09 -27.79
CA SER A 240 23.94 11.22 -26.80
C SER A 240 23.03 10.00 -26.65
N ARG A 241 23.49 8.87 -27.21
CA ARG A 241 23.16 7.54 -26.68
C ARG A 241 23.36 7.61 -25.17
N THR A 242 22.27 7.52 -24.42
CA THR A 242 22.28 7.27 -23.00
C THR A 242 23.00 5.94 -22.77
N LYS A 243 24.27 6.01 -22.36
CA LYS A 243 24.94 4.89 -21.70
C LYS A 243 24.12 4.58 -20.44
N PRO A 244 23.81 3.29 -20.17
CA PRO A 244 23.19 2.92 -18.91
C PRO A 244 24.11 3.37 -17.76
N LEU A 245 23.53 4.08 -16.80
CA LEU A 245 24.20 4.44 -15.56
C LEU A 245 24.70 3.15 -14.88
N PRO A 246 25.91 3.14 -14.31
CA PRO A 246 26.32 2.05 -13.43
C PRO A 246 25.33 1.95 -12.27
N PRO A 247 25.02 0.73 -11.79
CA PRO A 247 24.11 0.54 -10.67
C PRO A 247 24.62 1.34 -9.46
N SER A 248 23.72 2.15 -8.90
CA SER A 248 23.97 2.90 -7.67
C SER A 248 24.45 1.93 -6.57
N PRO A 249 25.48 2.28 -5.77
CA PRO A 249 25.94 1.42 -4.69
C PRO A 249 24.78 1.16 -3.74
N VAL A 250 24.43 -0.11 -3.60
CA VAL A 250 23.42 -0.58 -2.63
C VAL A 250 23.90 -0.11 -1.25
N PRO A 251 23.10 0.68 -0.49
CA PRO A 251 23.47 1.02 0.87
C PRO A 251 23.63 -0.27 1.68
N PRO A 252 24.64 -0.39 2.54
CA PRO A 252 24.84 -1.59 3.33
C PRO A 252 23.58 -1.86 4.14
N ILE A 253 23.00 -3.05 3.94
CA ILE A 253 21.92 -3.58 4.76
C ILE A 253 22.41 -3.51 6.21
N PRO A 254 21.76 -2.78 7.12
CA PRO A 254 22.15 -2.79 8.51
C PRO A 254 22.01 -4.22 9.03
N SER A 255 23.16 -4.82 9.34
CA SER A 255 23.24 -6.12 9.99
C SER A 255 22.34 -6.11 11.22
N LEU A 256 21.38 -7.04 11.25
CA LEU A 256 20.42 -7.30 12.32
C LEU A 256 21.06 -7.81 13.63
N SER A 257 22.36 -7.54 13.86
CA SER A 257 23.13 -8.01 15.01
C SER A 257 23.43 -6.95 16.07
N GLN A 258 22.88 -5.73 15.99
CA GLN A 258 23.15 -4.67 16.98
C GLN A 258 21.90 -4.01 17.60
N ALA A 259 20.78 -4.73 17.70
CA ALA A 259 19.66 -4.28 18.52
C ALA A 259 19.83 -4.72 19.99
N ARG A 260 20.32 -3.79 20.80
CA ARG A 260 20.04 -3.63 22.24
C ARG A 260 20.56 -4.73 23.19
N ARG A 261 21.83 -4.59 23.58
CA ARG A 261 22.26 -4.95 24.94
C ARG A 261 21.53 -4.04 25.93
N ARG A 262 20.63 -4.61 26.74
CA ARG A 262 20.18 -3.98 27.99
C ARG A 262 21.30 -4.10 29.03
N PRO A 263 21.54 -3.08 29.89
CA PRO A 263 22.42 -3.23 31.03
C PRO A 263 21.75 -4.17 32.05
N LEU A 264 22.42 -5.27 32.35
CA LEU A 264 22.11 -6.14 33.49
C LEU A 264 22.72 -5.50 34.74
N THR A 265 21.89 -5.31 35.75
CA THR A 265 22.30 -5.05 37.13
C THR A 265 22.99 -6.29 37.71
N PRO A 266 23.99 -6.15 38.59
CA PRO A 266 24.59 -7.28 39.28
C PRO A 266 23.71 -7.65 40.49
N ASP A 267 23.43 -8.94 40.70
CA ASP A 267 23.80 -9.60 41.95
C ASP A 267 23.34 -11.07 42.03
N SER A 268 24.17 -11.82 42.75
CA SER A 268 23.97 -13.15 43.33
C SER A 268 24.02 -14.37 42.40
N SER A 269 25.26 -14.81 42.17
CA SER A 269 25.77 -16.16 42.49
C SER A 269 24.73 -17.23 42.86
N HIS A 270 24.65 -18.30 42.06
CA HIS A 270 24.98 -19.66 42.49
C HIS A 270 25.19 -20.57 41.26
N THR A 271 26.41 -21.06 41.15
CA THR A 271 26.90 -22.14 40.28
C THR A 271 26.25 -23.48 40.64
N VAL A 272 25.62 -24.15 39.67
CA VAL A 272 25.63 -25.62 39.57
C VAL A 272 25.78 -25.99 38.09
N SER A 273 26.89 -26.67 37.82
CA SER A 273 27.30 -27.25 36.55
C SER A 273 26.60 -28.60 36.37
N SER A 274 25.82 -28.75 35.29
CA SER A 274 25.50 -30.06 34.71
C SER A 274 25.55 -29.94 33.18
N GLN A 275 26.66 -30.43 32.63
CA GLN A 275 26.82 -30.74 31.22
C GLN A 275 25.97 -31.98 30.89
N GLU A 276 24.86 -31.80 30.19
CA GLU A 276 24.23 -32.87 29.42
C GLU A 276 24.23 -32.48 27.95
N SER A 277 25.18 -33.07 27.22
CA SER A 277 25.30 -33.02 25.78
C SER A 277 24.19 -33.84 25.12
N TYR A 278 23.01 -33.24 24.95
CA TYR A 278 21.98 -33.77 24.06
C TYR A 278 22.30 -33.33 22.62
N SER A 279 22.86 -34.27 21.86
CA SER A 279 22.97 -34.17 20.41
C SER A 279 21.57 -34.10 19.80
N ARG A 280 21.17 -32.91 19.33
CA ARG A 280 19.95 -32.75 18.53
C ARG A 280 20.11 -33.53 17.21
N PRO A 281 19.20 -34.46 16.87
CA PRO A 281 19.19 -35.04 15.54
C PRO A 281 18.90 -33.93 14.51
N ARG A 282 19.68 -33.92 13.42
CA ARG A 282 19.50 -32.99 12.31
C ARG A 282 18.13 -33.23 11.68
N PHE A 283 17.38 -32.16 11.50
CA PHE A 283 16.00 -32.16 11.00
C PHE A 283 15.85 -32.66 9.55
N ASN A 284 16.95 -33.00 8.87
CA ASN A 284 16.94 -33.41 7.47
C ASN A 284 16.66 -34.91 7.24
N ASP A 285 16.75 -35.76 8.27
CA ASP A 285 16.56 -37.22 8.10
C ASP A 285 15.11 -37.70 8.31
N LEU A 286 14.17 -36.82 8.67
CA LEU A 286 12.75 -37.17 8.90
C LEU A 286 11.82 -36.89 7.70
N LEU A 287 12.35 -36.36 6.59
CA LEU A 287 11.56 -36.06 5.39
C LEU A 287 11.47 -37.21 4.38
N SER A 288 12.18 -38.32 4.59
CA SER A 288 12.24 -39.44 3.63
C SER A 288 11.12 -40.50 3.79
N HIS A 289 10.20 -40.34 4.75
CA HIS A 289 9.14 -41.34 5.02
C HIS A 289 7.72 -40.76 5.08
N MET A 290 7.46 -39.63 4.41
CA MET A 290 6.08 -39.22 4.16
C MET A 290 5.46 -40.13 3.08
N PRO A 291 4.31 -40.78 3.33
CA PRO A 291 3.59 -41.51 2.30
C PRO A 291 3.14 -40.54 1.19
N PRO A 292 3.07 -40.99 -0.08
CA PRO A 292 2.63 -40.14 -1.19
C PRO A 292 1.23 -39.61 -0.90
N SER A 293 1.08 -38.29 -1.09
CA SER A 293 -0.20 -37.58 -1.00
C SER A 293 -1.26 -38.28 -1.86
N PRO A 294 -2.47 -38.52 -1.36
CA PRO A 294 -3.54 -39.04 -2.19
C PRO A 294 -3.84 -38.05 -3.33
N GLU A 295 -3.99 -38.58 -4.54
CA GLU A 295 -4.31 -37.82 -5.75
C GLU A 295 -5.56 -36.94 -5.55
N PRO A 296 -5.60 -35.73 -6.12
CA PRO A 296 -6.79 -34.90 -6.07
C PRO A 296 -7.93 -35.58 -6.84
N LEU A 297 -8.99 -35.92 -6.11
CA LEU A 297 -10.25 -36.38 -6.68
C LEU A 297 -10.72 -35.38 -7.73
N ASN A 298 -10.83 -35.86 -8.96
CA ASN A 298 -11.28 -35.15 -10.14
C ASN A 298 -12.77 -34.80 -9.97
N VAL A 299 -13.05 -33.67 -9.31
CA VAL A 299 -14.39 -33.12 -9.20
C VAL A 299 -14.79 -32.61 -10.58
N LYS A 300 -15.55 -33.42 -11.31
CA LYS A 300 -16.32 -33.02 -12.50
C LYS A 300 -17.07 -31.73 -12.17
N ARG A 301 -16.58 -30.60 -12.70
CA ARG A 301 -17.32 -29.36 -12.79
C ARG A 301 -18.60 -29.65 -13.58
N ARG A 302 -19.75 -29.53 -12.92
CA ARG A 302 -21.04 -29.38 -13.60
C ARG A 302 -21.08 -27.94 -14.11
N ASP A 303 -21.03 -27.80 -15.42
CA ASP A 303 -21.43 -26.59 -16.11
C ASP A 303 -22.93 -26.41 -15.93
N THR A 304 -23.34 -25.37 -15.18
CA THR A 304 -24.71 -24.86 -15.20
C THR A 304 -24.71 -23.54 -15.94
N THR A 305 -24.94 -23.65 -17.25
CA THR A 305 -25.87 -22.84 -18.06
C THR A 305 -26.16 -21.41 -17.58
N THR A 306 -25.58 -20.48 -18.32
CA THR A 306 -26.17 -19.26 -18.89
C THR A 306 -27.70 -19.15 -18.74
N THR A 307 -28.17 -18.23 -17.90
CA THR A 307 -29.53 -17.69 -17.98
C THR A 307 -29.45 -16.19 -18.22
N THR A 308 -29.82 -15.84 -19.45
CA THR A 308 -30.12 -14.51 -19.95
C THR A 308 -31.33 -13.94 -19.20
N VAL A 309 -31.16 -12.81 -18.50
CA VAL A 309 -32.28 -11.94 -18.11
C VAL A 309 -31.89 -10.51 -18.44
N SER A 310 -32.13 -10.17 -19.71
CA SER A 310 -32.49 -8.82 -20.11
C SER A 310 -33.98 -8.62 -19.77
N GLN A 311 -34.35 -7.40 -19.37
CA GLN A 311 -35.71 -6.92 -18.99
C GLN A 311 -35.99 -6.85 -17.49
N ILE A 312 -35.38 -5.86 -16.80
CA ILE A 312 -36.15 -4.94 -15.95
C ILE A 312 -35.68 -3.52 -16.28
N SER A 313 -36.39 -2.93 -17.22
CA SER A 313 -36.40 -1.51 -17.56
C SER A 313 -36.97 -0.67 -16.41
N ALA A 314 -36.36 0.50 -16.21
CA ALA A 314 -37.04 1.76 -15.91
C ALA A 314 -38.14 1.73 -14.82
N ALA A 315 -37.75 1.74 -13.54
CA ALA A 315 -38.69 2.04 -12.44
C ALA A 315 -38.05 2.72 -11.22
N ASN A 316 -37.00 3.54 -11.38
CA ASN A 316 -36.38 4.24 -10.24
C ASN A 316 -36.01 5.71 -10.51
N TYR A 317 -36.68 6.39 -11.44
CA TYR A 317 -36.40 7.81 -11.74
C TYR A 317 -37.55 8.80 -11.46
N TYR A 318 -38.64 8.37 -10.81
CA TYR A 318 -39.73 9.28 -10.38
C TYR A 318 -40.28 8.95 -8.99
N ALA A 319 -39.44 9.10 -7.96
CA ALA A 319 -39.90 9.07 -6.57
C ALA A 319 -39.19 10.13 -5.69
N SER A 320 -38.89 11.31 -6.26
CA SER A 320 -38.31 12.45 -5.51
C SER A 320 -39.21 13.69 -5.46
N GLN A 321 -40.53 13.53 -5.58
CA GLN A 321 -41.51 14.59 -5.33
C GLN A 321 -42.78 14.04 -4.69
N ALA A 322 -42.71 13.73 -3.40
CA ALA A 322 -43.89 13.72 -2.54
C ALA A 322 -43.43 14.02 -1.11
N GLY A 323 -43.78 15.21 -0.63
CA GLY A 323 -43.57 15.57 0.76
C GLY A 323 -44.38 14.64 1.66
N ALA A 324 -43.69 13.84 2.46
CA ALA A 324 -44.28 13.12 3.57
C ALA A 324 -43.67 13.70 4.85
N GLN A 325 -44.48 14.49 5.56
CA GLN A 325 -44.25 14.87 6.94
C GLN A 325 -44.15 13.58 7.78
N PHE A 326 -42.97 13.30 8.31
CA PHE A 326 -42.81 12.30 9.37
C PHE A 326 -43.20 12.93 10.71
N PRO A 327 -44.10 12.31 11.51
CA PRO A 327 -44.34 12.75 12.87
C PRO A 327 -43.12 12.44 13.76
N PRO A 328 -42.83 13.26 14.78
CA PRO A 328 -41.72 13.01 15.70
C PRO A 328 -42.02 11.78 16.58
N PHE A 329 -41.09 10.82 16.60
CA PHE A 329 -41.09 9.73 17.56
C PHE A 329 -40.90 10.27 19.00
N PRO A 330 -41.67 9.78 19.99
CA PRO A 330 -41.45 10.16 21.38
C PRO A 330 -40.17 9.52 21.93
N ARG A 331 -39.31 10.37 22.50
CA ARG A 331 -38.17 9.94 23.33
C ARG A 331 -38.69 9.23 24.59
N ALA A 332 -38.53 7.91 24.64
CA ALA A 332 -38.66 7.17 25.89
C ALA A 332 -37.48 7.51 26.81
N SER A 333 -37.76 8.33 27.82
CA SER A 333 -36.88 8.63 28.95
C SER A 333 -36.91 7.46 29.93
N VAL A 334 -35.89 6.61 29.92
CA VAL A 334 -35.69 5.59 30.96
C VAL A 334 -34.83 6.20 32.06
N ARG A 335 -35.48 6.90 33.00
CA ARG A 335 -34.93 7.20 34.34
C ARG A 335 -35.04 5.93 35.19
N GLY A 336 -34.01 5.10 35.16
CA GLY A 336 -33.82 4.06 36.15
C GLY A 336 -33.31 4.65 37.47
N LYS A 337 -34.22 4.98 38.39
CA LYS A 337 -33.90 5.17 39.81
C LYS A 337 -33.72 3.79 40.44
N GLY A 338 -32.48 3.31 40.50
CA GLY A 338 -32.11 2.15 41.32
C GLY A 338 -31.72 2.60 42.72
N GLN A 339 -32.64 2.46 43.67
CA GLN A 339 -32.37 2.52 45.10
C GLN A 339 -31.78 1.19 45.60
N GLY A 340 -30.92 1.27 46.63
CA GLY A 340 -30.52 0.16 47.49
C GLY A 340 -29.25 -0.56 46.99
N THR A 341 -28.22 -0.81 47.79
CA THR A 341 -28.14 -0.96 49.25
C THR A 341 -26.70 -0.68 49.69
N LYS A 342 -26.54 0.14 50.73
CA LYS A 342 -25.29 0.25 51.49
C LYS A 342 -25.29 -0.86 52.52
N TYR A 343 -24.33 -1.77 52.47
CA TYR A 343 -23.96 -2.56 53.64
C TYR A 343 -22.95 -1.75 54.45
N TYR A 344 -23.34 -1.43 55.68
CA TYR A 344 -22.46 -0.95 56.74
C TYR A 344 -22.26 -2.11 57.73
N PHE A 345 -21.00 -2.28 58.13
CA PHE A 345 -20.44 -3.03 59.26
C PHE A 345 -20.57 -4.55 59.29
#